data_AF-A0A965LDT7-F1
#
_entry.id   AF-A0A965LDT7-F1
#
_cell.length_a   1.000
_cell.length_b   1.000
_cell.length_c   1.000
_cell.angle_alpha   90.00
_cell.angle_beta   90.00
_cell.angle_gamma   90.00
#
_symmetry.space_group_name_H-M   'P 1'
#
loop_
_entity.id
_entity.type
_entity.pdbx_description
1 polymer ?
#
loop_
_entity_poly.entity_id
_entity_poly.type
_entity_poly.pdbx_seq_one_letter_code
_entity_poly.pdbx_strand_id
1 'polypeptide(L)'
;MPTLTAELWNTANTSKTADLTESFDRRFRDPVSDVGSGELSVLATDTNAANLTVGKVIRFLIDGTAAFSWRIDRRELRAVDGGEESGQVVKVSGRGLVVDFADAVVYPQGGVDFRPQSDTRSFTWHSSLVSTSGWASAVNQFPNSLIPNVYDVTNGWPPAGWPAPVQSSSVRWIWSRAKAAHPAGTSLFRKSFTLAATKQLAVFLAGTARCYLDGVEVVPWTATFPSWGHNYATNRVLLVSAGTHELAIEARLDDFSSIYTSPSNLGCVLCAVHEVPTSGGFSSSTLVVGTDANWKCKDYPAAPWPAPTPGQILNTLVTEAQARGALSGWSFGGSFSASNDSSGNAWASSEEFAVKVGDSLLSVLRAMVDNELIDFRVNPAGKTLTVYNYGSGPGASGVTLAAGTNLIELTHTSEAI
;
A
#
# COMPACT_ATOMS: atom_id res chain seq x y z
N MET A 1 3.80 -36.68 26.34
CA MET A 1 4.70 -35.73 25.66
C MET A 1 4.06 -35.35 24.34
N PRO A 2 4.07 -34.07 23.94
CA PRO A 2 3.59 -33.68 22.62
C PRO A 2 4.40 -34.39 21.54
N THR A 3 3.71 -34.96 20.56
CA THR A 3 4.35 -35.72 19.47
C THR A 3 4.49 -34.80 18.26
N LEU A 4 5.74 -34.46 17.92
CA LEU A 4 6.05 -33.73 16.70
C LEU A 4 6.19 -34.72 15.54
N THR A 5 5.27 -34.71 14.58
CA THR A 5 5.30 -35.53 13.36
C THR A 5 5.46 -34.67 12.11
N ALA A 6 5.74 -35.32 10.97
CA ALA A 6 5.95 -34.64 9.70
C ALA A 6 5.22 -35.35 8.54
N GLU A 7 4.69 -34.55 7.63
CA GLU A 7 4.04 -35.00 6.39
C GLU A 7 4.68 -34.31 5.18
N LEU A 8 4.77 -35.04 4.06
CA LEU A 8 5.19 -34.52 2.77
C LEU A 8 3.97 -34.18 1.91
N TRP A 9 3.95 -32.98 1.36
CA TRP A 9 2.88 -32.42 0.55
C TRP A 9 3.40 -32.01 -0.84
N ASN A 10 2.48 -31.93 -1.81
CA ASN A 10 2.80 -31.41 -3.14
C ASN A 10 3.22 -29.92 -3.10
N THR A 11 3.79 -29.40 -4.19
CA THR A 11 4.26 -28.00 -4.27
C THR A 11 3.14 -26.96 -4.07
N ALA A 12 1.92 -27.32 -4.45
CA ALA A 12 0.74 -26.46 -4.24
C ALA A 12 0.26 -26.46 -2.78
N ASN A 13 0.79 -27.34 -1.91
CA ASN A 13 0.31 -27.59 -0.55
C ASN A 13 -1.19 -27.99 -0.48
N THR A 14 -1.67 -28.74 -1.48
CA THR A 14 -3.09 -29.13 -1.60
C THR A 14 -3.34 -30.62 -1.37
N SER A 15 -2.34 -31.49 -1.57
CA SER A 15 -2.48 -32.93 -1.37
C SER A 15 -1.28 -33.53 -0.64
N LYS A 16 -1.56 -34.33 0.39
CA LYS A 16 -0.55 -35.15 1.06
C LYS A 16 0.00 -36.20 0.09
N THR A 17 1.32 -36.32 0.06
CA THR A 17 2.05 -37.28 -0.75
C THR A 17 2.55 -38.45 0.09
N ALA A 18 3.01 -38.20 1.32
CA ALA A 18 3.48 -39.25 2.23
C ALA A 18 3.45 -38.80 3.70
N ASP A 19 3.35 -39.78 4.60
CA ASP A 19 3.67 -39.61 6.01
C ASP A 19 5.17 -39.88 6.23
N LEU A 20 5.87 -38.99 6.94
CA LEU A 20 7.31 -39.11 7.17
C LEU A 20 7.57 -39.69 8.57
N THR A 21 7.02 -40.87 8.83
CA THR A 21 7.03 -41.52 10.16
C THR A 21 8.45 -41.75 10.69
N GLU A 22 9.37 -42.13 9.81
CA GLU A 22 10.77 -42.44 10.13
C GLU A 22 11.71 -41.22 10.09
N SER A 23 11.17 -40.01 9.84
CA SER A 23 12.00 -38.80 9.88
C SER A 23 12.49 -38.47 11.28
N PHE A 24 13.68 -37.90 11.39
CA PHE A 24 14.31 -37.48 12.65
C PHE A 24 14.92 -36.08 12.50
N ASP A 25 15.50 -35.54 13.59
CA ASP A 25 16.01 -34.16 13.66
C ASP A 25 15.00 -33.09 13.22
N ARG A 26 13.71 -33.32 13.50
CA ARG A 26 12.62 -32.41 13.16
C ARG A 26 12.77 -31.12 13.97
N ARG A 27 12.99 -30.00 13.30
CA ARG A 27 13.03 -28.68 13.96
C ARG A 27 12.45 -27.60 13.07
N PHE A 28 11.78 -26.64 13.68
CA PHE A 28 11.30 -25.44 13.00
C PHE A 28 11.43 -24.20 13.87
N ARG A 29 11.41 -23.05 13.22
CA ARG A 29 11.23 -21.73 13.82
C ARG A 29 10.05 -21.08 13.11
N ASP A 30 9.06 -20.65 13.89
CA ASP A 30 7.88 -19.91 13.42
C ASP A 30 7.75 -18.57 14.18
N PRO A 31 8.69 -17.62 13.95
CA PRO A 31 8.57 -16.28 14.47
C PRO A 31 7.30 -15.60 13.95
N VAL A 32 6.68 -14.78 14.80
CA VAL A 32 5.61 -13.86 14.35
C VAL A 32 6.20 -12.91 13.32
N SER A 33 5.45 -12.61 12.25
CA SER A 33 5.81 -11.56 11.30
C SER A 33 7.14 -11.79 10.57
N ASP A 34 7.57 -13.05 10.44
CA ASP A 34 8.74 -13.42 9.64
C ASP A 34 8.55 -14.78 8.96
N VAL A 35 9.49 -15.17 8.09
CA VAL A 35 9.34 -16.30 7.18
C VAL A 35 9.39 -17.64 7.90
N GLY A 36 10.15 -17.71 8.99
CA GLY A 36 10.45 -18.97 9.66
C GLY A 36 11.27 -19.93 8.81
N SER A 37 11.60 -21.08 9.40
CA SER A 37 12.41 -22.10 8.74
C SER A 37 12.11 -23.48 9.31
N GLY A 38 12.35 -24.51 8.51
CA GLY A 38 12.23 -25.89 8.94
C GLY A 38 13.34 -26.76 8.37
N GLU A 39 13.62 -27.85 9.07
CA GLU A 39 14.42 -28.94 8.54
C GLU A 39 14.04 -30.29 9.18
N LEU A 40 14.36 -31.35 8.44
CA LEU A 40 14.30 -32.73 8.92
C LEU A 40 15.30 -33.60 8.17
N SER A 41 15.52 -34.79 8.71
CA SER A 41 16.34 -35.84 8.13
C SER A 41 15.54 -37.13 7.95
N VAL A 42 15.86 -37.91 6.92
CA VAL A 42 15.42 -39.30 6.75
C VAL A 42 16.63 -40.16 6.37
N LEU A 43 16.58 -41.46 6.65
CA LEU A 43 17.58 -42.39 6.12
C LEU A 43 17.47 -42.43 4.58
N ALA A 44 18.59 -42.54 3.88
CA ALA A 44 18.59 -42.63 2.42
C ALA A 44 17.90 -43.91 1.90
N THR A 45 17.78 -44.93 2.76
CA THR A 45 17.04 -46.16 2.51
C THR A 45 15.52 -46.01 2.70
N ASP A 46 15.05 -44.91 3.29
CA ASP A 46 13.62 -44.61 3.43
C ASP A 46 13.00 -44.48 2.03
N THR A 47 11.87 -45.15 1.80
CA THR A 47 11.11 -45.09 0.55
C THR A 47 10.72 -43.67 0.12
N ASN A 48 10.61 -42.74 1.07
CA ASN A 48 10.27 -41.34 0.83
C ASN A 48 11.50 -40.46 0.55
N ALA A 49 12.73 -40.94 0.74
CA ALA A 49 13.95 -40.14 0.57
C ALA A 49 14.12 -39.58 -0.87
N ALA A 50 13.61 -40.31 -1.86
CA ALA A 50 13.58 -39.86 -3.26
C ALA A 50 12.50 -38.80 -3.52
N ASN A 51 11.41 -38.78 -2.73
CA ASN A 51 10.29 -37.85 -2.88
C ASN A 51 10.55 -36.49 -2.21
N LEU A 52 11.57 -36.39 -1.36
CA LEU A 52 12.01 -35.15 -0.72
C LEU A 52 12.77 -34.24 -1.71
N THR A 53 12.07 -33.76 -2.73
CA THR A 53 12.64 -32.90 -3.79
C THR A 53 12.39 -31.42 -3.50
N VAL A 54 13.29 -30.56 -3.98
CA VAL A 54 13.14 -29.10 -3.91
C VAL A 54 11.79 -28.67 -4.48
N GLY A 55 11.12 -27.73 -3.80
CA GLY A 55 9.81 -27.22 -4.15
C GLY A 55 8.62 -28.00 -3.57
N LYS A 56 8.81 -29.19 -3.01
CA LYS A 56 7.76 -29.86 -2.22
C LYS A 56 7.60 -29.17 -0.86
N VAL A 57 6.48 -29.42 -0.19
CA VAL A 57 6.17 -28.81 1.11
C VAL A 57 6.26 -29.87 2.20
N ILE A 58 6.89 -29.51 3.31
CA ILE A 58 6.87 -30.29 4.55
C ILE A 58 5.91 -29.60 5.52
N ARG A 59 5.06 -30.38 6.15
CA ARG A 59 4.16 -29.94 7.22
C ARG A 59 4.54 -30.63 8.51
N PHE A 60 4.81 -29.84 9.55
CA PHE A 60 4.95 -30.33 10.91
C PHE A 60 3.63 -30.28 11.64
N LEU A 61 3.38 -31.33 12.42
CA LEU A 61 2.19 -31.45 13.25
C LEU A 61 2.60 -31.66 14.70
N ILE A 62 1.93 -30.96 15.62
CA ILE A 62 2.02 -31.20 17.06
C ILE A 62 0.72 -31.88 17.46
N ASP A 63 0.82 -33.12 17.94
CA ASP A 63 -0.34 -33.93 18.34
C ASP A 63 -1.41 -34.03 17.23
N GLY A 64 -0.96 -34.19 15.99
CA GLY A 64 -1.82 -34.29 14.80
C GLY A 64 -2.38 -32.96 14.29
N THR A 65 -2.09 -31.83 14.95
CA THR A 65 -2.50 -30.50 14.50
C THR A 65 -1.37 -29.82 13.76
N ALA A 66 -1.62 -29.31 12.55
CA ALA A 66 -0.62 -28.59 11.76
C ALA A 66 -0.07 -27.40 12.56
N ALA A 67 1.24 -27.37 12.75
CA ALA A 67 1.94 -26.33 13.51
C ALA A 67 2.75 -25.40 12.62
N PHE A 68 3.39 -25.93 11.58
CA PHE A 68 4.20 -25.15 10.64
C PHE A 68 4.35 -25.86 9.30
N SER A 69 4.40 -25.11 8.20
CA SER A 69 4.68 -25.64 6.87
C SER A 69 5.78 -24.85 6.18
N TRP A 70 6.66 -25.55 5.46
CA TRP A 70 7.79 -24.95 4.78
C TRP A 70 8.10 -25.64 3.44
N ARG A 71 8.67 -24.88 2.51
CA ARG A 71 9.06 -25.37 1.18
C ARG A 71 10.49 -25.89 1.24
N ILE A 72 10.72 -27.08 0.69
CA ILE A 72 12.09 -27.63 0.57
C ILE A 72 12.87 -26.73 -0.39
N ASP A 73 13.85 -25.99 0.12
CA ASP A 73 14.75 -25.15 -0.67
C ASP A 73 16.10 -25.86 -0.91
N ARG A 74 16.53 -26.72 0.02
CA ARG A 74 17.80 -27.45 -0.03
C ARG A 74 17.61 -28.92 0.31
N ARG A 75 18.32 -29.79 -0.43
CA ARG A 75 18.42 -31.22 -0.20
C ARG A 75 19.89 -31.63 -0.20
N GLU A 76 20.32 -32.33 0.85
CA GLU A 76 21.68 -32.81 1.01
C GLU A 76 21.69 -34.30 1.28
N LEU A 77 22.58 -35.02 0.61
CA LEU A 77 22.93 -36.40 0.98
C LEU A 77 24.21 -36.34 1.83
N ARG A 78 24.16 -36.84 3.05
CA ARG A 78 25.31 -36.91 3.95
C ARG A 78 25.62 -38.37 4.24
N ALA A 79 26.89 -38.76 4.08
CA ALA A 79 27.38 -40.01 4.66
C ALA A 79 27.58 -39.78 6.16
N VAL A 80 27.09 -40.68 7.00
CA VAL A 80 27.43 -40.67 8.43
C VAL A 80 28.82 -41.29 8.56
N ASP A 81 29.80 -40.50 9.01
CA ASP A 81 31.17 -40.99 9.21
C ASP A 81 31.27 -41.86 10.48
N GLY A 82 31.60 -43.14 10.27
CA GLY A 82 32.63 -43.87 11.03
C GLY A 82 32.26 -44.59 12.33
N GLY A 83 31.70 -45.81 12.22
CA GLY A 83 31.78 -46.85 13.27
C GLY A 83 30.50 -47.67 13.44
N GLU A 84 30.39 -48.75 12.65
CA GLU A 84 29.29 -49.74 12.64
C GLU A 84 27.99 -49.25 11.95
N GLU A 85 27.73 -49.79 10.74
CA GLU A 85 26.60 -49.52 9.83
C GLU A 85 26.46 -48.06 9.32
N SER A 86 27.22 -47.72 8.28
CA SER A 86 27.17 -46.41 7.61
C SER A 86 25.86 -46.15 6.85
N GLY A 87 24.84 -45.70 7.58
CA GLY A 87 23.63 -45.13 6.98
C GLY A 87 23.93 -43.82 6.25
N GLN A 88 23.51 -43.69 5.00
CA GLN A 88 23.43 -42.37 4.35
C GLN A 88 22.15 -41.68 4.80
N VAL A 89 22.20 -40.36 5.01
CA VAL A 89 21.07 -39.55 5.46
C VAL A 89 20.73 -38.51 4.40
N VAL A 90 19.45 -38.36 4.10
CA VAL A 90 18.93 -37.25 3.30
C VAL A 90 18.41 -36.19 4.25
N LYS A 91 19.09 -35.05 4.27
CA LYS A 91 18.68 -33.87 5.02
C LYS A 91 18.01 -32.88 4.07
N VAL A 92 16.86 -32.35 4.48
CA VAL A 92 16.16 -31.27 3.77
C VAL A 92 15.93 -30.08 4.68
N SER A 93 16.05 -28.88 4.12
CA SER A 93 15.77 -27.64 4.83
C SER A 93 15.18 -26.58 3.91
N GLY A 94 14.51 -25.59 4.49
CA GLY A 94 13.96 -24.48 3.74
C GLY A 94 13.14 -23.51 4.55
N ARG A 95 12.50 -22.58 3.84
CA ARG A 95 11.79 -21.43 4.39
C ARG A 95 10.29 -21.70 4.51
N GLY A 96 9.64 -21.05 5.47
CA GLY A 96 8.18 -21.12 5.63
C GLY A 96 7.44 -20.59 4.39
N LEU A 97 6.19 -20.98 4.24
CA LEU A 97 5.44 -20.76 2.99
C LEU A 97 5.32 -19.30 2.57
N VAL A 98 5.32 -18.33 3.50
CA VAL A 98 5.27 -16.89 3.17
C VAL A 98 6.43 -16.43 2.29
N VAL A 99 7.49 -17.23 2.15
CA VAL A 99 8.55 -16.99 1.17
C VAL A 99 8.03 -16.83 -0.26
N ASP A 100 6.88 -17.42 -0.60
CA ASP A 100 6.23 -17.23 -1.91
C ASP A 100 5.92 -15.73 -2.20
N PHE A 101 5.82 -14.87 -1.16
CA PHE A 101 5.65 -13.42 -1.31
C PHE A 101 6.94 -12.69 -1.69
N ALA A 102 8.10 -13.34 -1.57
CA ALA A 102 9.35 -12.80 -2.06
C ALA A 102 9.39 -12.77 -3.61
N ASP A 103 8.62 -13.66 -4.25
CA ASP A 103 8.55 -13.78 -5.71
C ASP A 103 7.48 -12.86 -6.33
N ALA A 104 6.58 -12.30 -5.51
CA ALA A 104 5.55 -11.35 -5.95
C ALA A 104 6.03 -9.92 -5.73
N VAL A 105 6.02 -9.09 -6.77
CA VAL A 105 6.53 -7.70 -6.69
C VAL A 105 5.44 -6.64 -6.83
N VAL A 106 5.67 -5.48 -6.22
CA VAL A 106 4.83 -4.28 -6.32
C VAL A 106 4.97 -3.67 -7.71
N TYR A 107 3.84 -3.45 -8.39
CA TYR A 107 3.78 -2.71 -9.65
C TYR A 107 3.36 -1.25 -9.40
N PRO A 108 3.63 -0.33 -10.35
CA PRO A 108 3.03 1.01 -10.33
C PRO A 108 1.50 0.91 -10.25
N GLN A 109 0.85 1.98 -9.78
CA GLN A 109 -0.61 2.07 -9.81
C GLN A 109 -1.13 1.83 -11.23
N GLY A 110 -2.08 0.90 -11.39
CA GLY A 110 -2.64 0.53 -12.69
C GLY A 110 -1.76 -0.40 -13.55
N GLY A 111 -0.52 -0.72 -13.13
CA GLY A 111 0.39 -1.63 -13.82
C GLY A 111 1.55 -0.95 -14.56
N VAL A 112 2.40 -1.76 -15.20
CA VAL A 112 3.66 -1.31 -15.84
C VAL A 112 3.46 -0.43 -17.08
N ASP A 113 2.29 -0.49 -17.71
CA ASP A 113 1.97 0.33 -18.88
C ASP A 113 1.01 1.47 -18.57
N PHE A 114 0.48 1.53 -17.34
CA PHE A 114 -0.38 2.62 -16.91
C PHE A 114 0.42 3.90 -16.67
N ARG A 115 -0.19 5.06 -16.86
CA ARG A 115 0.46 6.38 -16.72
C ARG A 115 -0.49 7.35 -16.01
N PRO A 116 0.02 8.24 -15.12
CA PRO A 116 1.43 8.48 -14.80
C PRO A 116 2.09 7.36 -13.97
N GLN A 117 3.42 7.37 -13.90
CA GLN A 117 4.19 6.43 -13.08
C GLN A 117 5.18 7.15 -12.19
N SER A 118 5.47 6.51 -11.06
CA SER A 118 6.54 6.87 -10.13
C SER A 118 7.30 5.59 -9.76
N ASP A 119 8.56 5.75 -9.36
CA ASP A 119 9.37 4.69 -8.75
C ASP A 119 8.87 4.34 -7.34
N THR A 120 8.00 5.18 -6.78
CA THR A 120 7.44 5.07 -5.44
C THR A 120 5.93 4.98 -5.55
N ARG A 121 5.34 4.01 -4.87
CA ARG A 121 3.89 3.85 -4.76
C ARG A 121 3.44 4.28 -3.38
N SER A 122 2.77 5.43 -3.33
CA SER A 122 2.27 6.03 -2.09
C SER A 122 0.82 5.63 -1.82
N PHE A 123 0.57 5.16 -0.61
CA PHE A 123 -0.74 4.85 -0.05
C PHE A 123 -1.08 5.91 1.01
N THR A 124 -1.59 7.05 0.53
CA THR A 124 -1.87 8.26 1.34
C THR A 124 -3.22 8.86 0.93
N TRP A 125 -3.59 10.02 1.47
CA TRP A 125 -4.85 10.72 1.17
C TRP A 125 -5.06 11.01 -0.33
N HIS A 126 -3.97 11.19 -1.08
CA HIS A 126 -3.99 11.48 -2.52
C HIS A 126 -3.94 10.21 -3.40
N SER A 127 -3.98 9.02 -2.79
CA SER A 127 -4.16 7.75 -3.50
C SER A 127 -5.63 7.47 -3.79
N SER A 128 -5.91 6.63 -4.77
CA SER A 128 -7.27 6.21 -5.11
C SER A 128 -7.95 5.32 -4.07
N LEU A 129 -7.19 4.79 -3.11
CA LEU A 129 -7.72 3.89 -2.07
C LEU A 129 -8.43 4.63 -0.93
N VAL A 130 -8.13 5.91 -0.71
CA VAL A 130 -8.80 6.71 0.33
C VAL A 130 -10.17 7.14 -0.16
N SER A 131 -11.21 6.81 0.62
CA SER A 131 -12.56 7.27 0.35
C SER A 131 -12.73 8.75 0.69
N THR A 132 -13.37 9.49 -0.21
CA THR A 132 -13.82 10.86 0.06
C THR A 132 -15.24 10.90 0.66
N SER A 133 -15.77 9.76 1.11
CA SER A 133 -17.05 9.74 1.82
C SER A 133 -16.97 10.60 3.08
N GLY A 134 -17.99 11.43 3.31
CA GLY A 134 -18.01 12.41 4.39
C GLY A 134 -17.13 13.65 4.19
N TRP A 135 -16.40 13.78 3.07
CA TRP A 135 -15.73 15.03 2.72
C TRP A 135 -16.77 16.04 2.23
N ALA A 136 -16.61 17.30 2.65
CA ALA A 136 -17.49 18.38 2.21
C ALA A 136 -17.27 18.68 0.72
N SER A 137 -18.22 19.34 0.08
CA SER A 137 -17.97 19.92 -1.24
C SER A 137 -17.19 21.22 -1.11
N ALA A 138 -16.29 21.47 -2.05
CA ALA A 138 -15.56 22.73 -2.13
C ALA A 138 -16.51 23.90 -2.46
N VAL A 139 -16.10 25.11 -2.12
CA VAL A 139 -16.86 26.34 -2.35
C VAL A 139 -16.14 27.21 -3.37
N ASN A 140 -16.89 27.63 -4.39
CA ASN A 140 -16.40 28.60 -5.39
C ASN A 140 -16.11 29.95 -4.74
N GLN A 141 -14.91 30.48 -4.96
CA GLN A 141 -14.46 31.78 -4.46
C GLN A 141 -14.56 32.86 -5.55
N PHE A 142 -14.03 32.55 -6.75
CA PHE A 142 -13.89 33.49 -7.86
C PHE A 142 -13.99 32.78 -9.22
N PRO A 143 -14.45 33.47 -10.29
CA PRO A 143 -14.21 33.05 -11.67
C PRO A 143 -12.72 32.81 -11.98
N ASN A 144 -12.38 31.82 -12.82
CA ASN A 144 -11.00 31.59 -13.26
C ASN A 144 -10.40 32.75 -14.08
N SER A 145 -11.24 33.66 -14.58
CA SER A 145 -10.84 34.89 -15.26
C SER A 145 -10.21 35.94 -14.35
N LEU A 146 -10.30 35.76 -13.03
CA LEU A 146 -9.80 36.70 -12.05
C LEU A 146 -8.63 36.08 -11.31
N ILE A 147 -7.51 36.77 -11.19
CA ILE A 147 -6.57 36.58 -10.10
C ILE A 147 -7.30 37.12 -8.86
N PRO A 148 -7.42 36.34 -7.79
CA PRO A 148 -7.80 36.85 -6.49
C PRO A 148 -6.65 37.70 -5.97
N ASN A 149 -6.52 38.90 -6.53
CA ASN A 149 -5.57 39.87 -6.03
C ASN A 149 -6.22 40.44 -4.75
N VAL A 150 -5.44 40.53 -3.67
CA VAL A 150 -5.95 40.94 -2.36
C VAL A 150 -6.24 42.46 -2.31
N TYR A 151 -5.99 43.19 -3.41
CA TYR A 151 -6.16 44.64 -3.55
C TYR A 151 -7.45 45.05 -4.29
N ASP A 152 -8.00 44.19 -5.15
CA ASP A 152 -9.20 44.41 -5.98
C ASP A 152 -9.79 43.03 -6.37
N VAL A 153 -10.86 42.63 -5.67
CA VAL A 153 -11.60 41.38 -5.92
C VAL A 153 -12.66 41.52 -7.04
N THR A 154 -12.72 42.69 -7.69
CA THR A 154 -13.74 43.09 -8.65
C THR A 154 -13.20 43.23 -10.08
N ASN A 155 -11.93 43.58 -10.27
CA ASN A 155 -11.24 43.56 -11.56
C ASN A 155 -10.11 42.53 -11.56
N GLY A 156 -10.11 41.62 -12.53
CA GLY A 156 -9.11 40.57 -12.57
C GLY A 156 -8.72 40.16 -13.98
N TRP A 157 -7.44 39.86 -14.11
CA TRP A 157 -6.82 39.12 -15.19
C TRP A 157 -6.58 37.70 -14.69
N PRO A 158 -6.55 36.66 -15.52
CA PRO A 158 -6.16 35.33 -15.05
C PRO A 158 -4.70 35.28 -14.60
N PRO A 159 -4.31 34.21 -13.86
CA PRO A 159 -2.90 33.94 -13.61
C PRO A 159 -2.11 33.97 -14.93
N ALA A 160 -0.94 34.60 -14.92
CA ALA A 160 -0.02 34.56 -16.05
C ALA A 160 0.33 33.10 -16.37
N GLY A 161 0.25 32.73 -17.65
CA GLY A 161 0.45 31.34 -18.11
C GLY A 161 -0.78 30.43 -17.95
N TRP A 162 -1.91 30.93 -17.43
CA TRP A 162 -3.17 30.20 -17.40
C TRP A 162 -3.69 29.95 -18.83
N PRO A 163 -4.20 28.74 -19.16
CA PRO A 163 -4.65 28.43 -20.50
C PRO A 163 -5.86 29.30 -20.85
N ALA A 164 -5.77 30.00 -21.98
CA ALA A 164 -6.94 30.58 -22.63
C ALA A 164 -7.87 29.44 -23.11
N PRO A 165 -9.18 29.69 -23.32
CA PRO A 165 -9.93 30.90 -23.02
C PRO A 165 -10.18 30.98 -21.52
N VAL A 166 -10.03 32.20 -21.05
CA VAL A 166 -10.09 32.56 -19.65
C VAL A 166 -11.51 32.55 -19.06
N GLN A 167 -12.49 32.01 -19.77
CA GLN A 167 -13.91 32.23 -19.53
C GLN A 167 -14.72 30.94 -19.53
N SER A 168 -14.13 29.85 -19.05
CA SER A 168 -14.94 28.67 -18.75
C SER A 168 -15.74 28.95 -17.47
N SER A 169 -17.05 29.14 -17.59
CA SER A 169 -17.93 29.33 -16.41
C SER A 169 -17.89 28.15 -15.43
N SER A 170 -17.42 26.98 -15.92
CA SER A 170 -17.25 25.73 -15.19
C SER A 170 -15.98 25.67 -14.33
N VAL A 171 -14.94 26.45 -14.61
CA VAL A 171 -13.70 26.42 -13.81
C VAL A 171 -13.64 27.64 -12.92
N ARG A 172 -13.41 27.41 -11.62
CA ARG A 172 -13.46 28.42 -10.56
C ARG A 172 -12.28 28.25 -9.63
N TRP A 173 -11.86 29.36 -9.03
CA TRP A 173 -11.09 29.29 -7.79
C TRP A 173 -11.99 28.68 -6.72
N ILE A 174 -11.45 27.71 -5.99
CA ILE A 174 -12.19 27.03 -4.92
C ILE A 174 -11.44 27.13 -3.60
N TRP A 175 -12.18 26.94 -2.51
CA TRP A 175 -11.64 26.69 -1.18
C TRP A 175 -12.54 25.73 -0.39
N SER A 176 -12.15 25.36 0.81
CA SER A 176 -12.92 24.48 1.69
C SER A 176 -14.07 25.18 2.44
N ARG A 177 -14.11 26.51 2.44
CA ARG A 177 -15.07 27.33 3.20
C ARG A 177 -15.67 28.45 2.35
N ALA A 178 -16.83 28.95 2.77
CA ALA A 178 -17.47 30.10 2.14
C ALA A 178 -16.59 31.35 2.25
N LYS A 179 -16.64 32.21 1.22
CA LYS A 179 -15.82 33.41 1.06
C LYS A 179 -15.91 34.36 2.27
N ALA A 180 -14.94 34.24 3.17
CA ALA A 180 -14.76 35.06 4.38
C ALA A 180 -13.27 35.03 4.77
N ALA A 181 -12.84 35.75 5.81
CA ALA A 181 -11.47 35.56 6.32
C ALA A 181 -11.27 34.08 6.73
N HIS A 182 -10.29 33.42 6.13
CA HIS A 182 -9.97 32.01 6.38
C HIS A 182 -8.76 31.91 7.33
N PRO A 183 -8.70 30.88 8.19
CA PRO A 183 -7.53 30.63 9.03
C PRO A 183 -6.33 30.19 8.18
N ALA A 184 -5.11 30.47 8.63
CA ALA A 184 -3.92 29.90 8.02
C ALA A 184 -3.88 28.37 8.21
N GLY A 185 -3.32 27.65 7.24
CA GLY A 185 -3.20 26.20 7.24
C GLY A 185 -3.53 25.55 5.90
N THR A 186 -3.64 24.23 5.90
CA THR A 186 -3.75 23.41 4.68
C THR A 186 -5.15 22.86 4.48
N SER A 187 -5.65 22.87 3.26
CA SER A 187 -6.86 22.14 2.86
C SER A 187 -6.54 21.14 1.75
N LEU A 188 -7.20 19.99 1.79
CA LEU A 188 -7.03 18.91 0.83
C LEU A 188 -8.24 18.87 -0.11
N PHE A 189 -8.01 18.75 -1.41
CA PHE A 189 -9.05 18.70 -2.42
C PHE A 189 -8.88 17.47 -3.31
N ARG A 190 -9.98 16.82 -3.68
CA ARG A 190 -9.97 15.64 -4.55
C ARG A 190 -11.13 15.62 -5.54
N LYS A 191 -10.87 15.10 -6.74
CA LYS A 191 -11.88 14.82 -7.75
C LYS A 191 -11.43 13.70 -8.68
N SER A 192 -12.33 12.74 -8.90
CA SER A 192 -12.17 11.70 -9.91
C SER A 192 -12.58 12.22 -11.29
N PHE A 193 -11.90 11.75 -12.33
CA PHE A 193 -12.32 11.94 -13.72
C PHE A 193 -11.99 10.69 -14.54
N THR A 194 -12.62 10.51 -15.70
CA THR A 194 -12.41 9.33 -16.54
C THR A 194 -12.00 9.74 -17.95
N LEU A 195 -11.00 9.05 -18.48
CA LEU A 195 -10.53 9.17 -19.86
C LEU A 195 -10.93 7.92 -20.65
N ALA A 196 -11.55 8.13 -21.82
CA ALA A 196 -11.93 7.04 -22.71
C ALA A 196 -10.74 6.44 -23.49
N ALA A 197 -9.64 7.18 -23.61
CA ALA A 197 -8.44 6.77 -24.32
C ALA A 197 -7.20 7.40 -23.66
N THR A 198 -6.03 6.85 -23.93
CA THR A 198 -4.75 7.45 -23.52
C THR A 198 -4.57 8.80 -24.19
N LYS A 199 -4.27 9.85 -23.41
CA LYS A 199 -4.14 11.24 -23.89
C LYS A 199 -2.91 11.91 -23.31
N GLN A 200 -2.35 12.87 -24.05
CA GLN A 200 -1.39 13.81 -23.49
C GLN A 200 -2.17 14.94 -22.80
N LEU A 201 -1.97 15.12 -21.50
CA LEU A 201 -2.65 16.13 -20.71
C LEU A 201 -1.68 17.20 -20.23
N ALA A 202 -2.16 18.44 -20.20
CA ALA A 202 -1.53 19.56 -19.51
C ALA A 202 -2.30 19.86 -18.22
N VAL A 203 -1.63 19.72 -17.09
CA VAL A 203 -2.15 20.08 -15.76
C VAL A 203 -1.66 21.48 -15.42
N PHE A 204 -2.58 22.41 -15.21
CA PHE A 204 -2.32 23.78 -14.80
C PHE A 204 -2.76 23.98 -13.35
N LEU A 205 -1.89 24.58 -12.54
CA LEU A 205 -2.16 24.86 -11.12
C LEU A 205 -1.75 26.30 -10.79
N ALA A 206 -2.62 27.01 -10.08
CA ALA A 206 -2.34 28.32 -9.49
C ALA A 206 -2.83 28.37 -8.03
N GLY A 207 -2.10 29.14 -7.22
CA GLY A 207 -2.20 29.21 -5.77
C GLY A 207 -0.92 28.75 -5.08
N THR A 208 -0.91 28.77 -3.74
CA THR A 208 0.15 28.10 -2.96
C THR A 208 -0.28 26.65 -2.78
N ALA A 209 0.07 25.80 -3.73
CA ALA A 209 -0.44 24.43 -3.78
C ALA A 209 0.54 23.46 -4.45
N ARG A 210 0.27 22.17 -4.30
CA ARG A 210 0.84 21.08 -5.10
C ARG A 210 -0.27 20.15 -5.57
N CYS A 211 -0.03 19.47 -6.68
CA CYS A 211 -1.03 18.61 -7.33
C CYS A 211 -0.48 17.21 -7.55
N TYR A 212 -1.34 16.23 -7.30
CA TYR A 212 -1.11 14.81 -7.49
C TYR A 212 -2.11 14.25 -8.49
N LEU A 213 -1.66 13.31 -9.30
CA LEU A 213 -2.50 12.48 -10.16
C LEU A 213 -2.19 11.02 -9.85
N ASP A 214 -3.19 10.26 -9.41
CA ASP A 214 -3.06 8.83 -9.10
C ASP A 214 -1.91 8.51 -8.13
N GLY A 215 -1.79 9.29 -7.06
CA GLY A 215 -0.70 9.10 -6.11
C GLY A 215 0.63 9.77 -6.48
N VAL A 216 0.80 10.20 -7.74
CA VAL A 216 2.06 10.77 -8.26
C VAL A 216 2.02 12.29 -8.20
N GLU A 217 3.02 12.92 -7.58
CA GLU A 217 3.14 14.39 -7.61
C GLU A 217 3.44 14.85 -9.04
N VAL A 218 2.49 15.55 -9.65
CA VAL A 218 2.62 16.06 -11.01
C VAL A 218 3.09 17.50 -11.01
N VAL A 219 2.60 18.32 -10.08
CA VAL A 219 3.03 19.73 -9.92
C VAL A 219 3.51 19.91 -8.48
N PRO A 220 4.81 20.23 -8.25
CA PRO A 220 5.32 20.50 -6.92
C PRO A 220 4.80 21.85 -6.38
N TRP A 221 5.15 22.19 -5.15
CA TRP A 221 4.76 23.47 -4.53
C TRP A 221 5.03 24.69 -5.43
N THR A 222 3.98 25.44 -5.73
CA THR A 222 3.98 26.51 -6.75
C THR A 222 4.48 27.88 -6.28
N ALA A 223 4.86 28.07 -5.01
CA ALA A 223 5.72 29.14 -4.46
C ALA A 223 5.80 29.02 -2.93
N THR A 224 6.83 29.59 -2.30
CA THR A 224 7.03 29.57 -0.82
C THR A 224 6.93 30.93 -0.13
N PHE A 225 6.66 32.02 -0.83
CA PHE A 225 6.68 33.39 -0.27
C PHE A 225 5.51 34.27 -0.76
N PRO A 226 5.04 35.27 0.04
CA PRO A 226 3.82 36.03 -0.23
C PRO A 226 4.05 36.93 -1.41
N SER A 227 3.50 36.59 -2.58
CA SER A 227 2.78 37.55 -3.45
C SER A 227 2.43 36.98 -4.82
N TRP A 228 2.84 35.75 -5.20
CA TRP A 228 2.82 35.34 -6.62
C TRP A 228 2.18 33.97 -6.92
N GLY A 229 1.89 33.12 -5.94
CA GLY A 229 1.27 31.80 -6.20
C GLY A 229 -0.06 31.91 -6.97
N HIS A 230 -0.88 32.91 -6.66
CA HIS A 230 -2.12 33.19 -7.41
C HIS A 230 -1.89 33.91 -8.74
N ASN A 231 -0.75 34.59 -8.92
CA ASN A 231 -0.47 35.40 -10.10
C ASN A 231 0.06 34.58 -11.28
N TYR A 232 0.57 33.37 -11.04
CA TYR A 232 1.19 32.54 -12.07
C TYR A 232 0.60 31.13 -12.03
N ALA A 233 0.33 30.60 -13.23
CA ALA A 233 0.02 29.19 -13.39
C ALA A 233 1.31 28.41 -13.62
N THR A 234 1.54 27.37 -12.83
CA THR A 234 2.53 26.34 -13.14
C THR A 234 1.84 25.26 -13.95
N ASN A 235 2.49 24.77 -15.01
CA ASN A 235 1.96 23.66 -15.79
C ASN A 235 2.95 22.53 -15.96
N ARG A 236 2.40 21.33 -16.16
CA ARG A 236 3.12 20.11 -16.47
C ARG A 236 2.36 19.32 -17.51
N VAL A 237 3.07 18.81 -18.50
CA VAL A 237 2.52 17.99 -19.57
C VAL A 237 2.98 16.56 -19.38
N LEU A 238 2.04 15.62 -19.41
CA LEU A 238 2.30 14.21 -19.21
C LEU A 238 1.35 13.35 -20.04
N LEU A 239 1.77 12.12 -20.33
CA LEU A 239 0.90 11.11 -20.91
C LEU A 239 0.08 10.47 -19.79
N VAL A 240 -1.24 10.31 -19.99
CA VAL A 240 -2.17 9.69 -19.04
C VAL A 240 -2.93 8.60 -19.75
N SER A 241 -2.98 7.41 -19.15
CA SER A 241 -3.64 6.24 -19.75
C SER A 241 -5.16 6.41 -19.80
N ALA A 242 -5.85 5.54 -20.55
CA ALA A 242 -7.31 5.44 -20.43
C ALA A 242 -7.70 4.88 -19.05
N GLY A 243 -8.84 5.30 -18.51
CA GLY A 243 -9.36 4.82 -17.24
C GLY A 243 -9.86 5.92 -16.32
N THR A 244 -10.19 5.55 -15.08
CA THR A 244 -10.56 6.50 -14.03
C THR A 244 -9.31 6.91 -13.25
N HIS A 245 -9.17 8.22 -13.06
CA HIS A 245 -8.03 8.85 -12.41
C HIS A 245 -8.49 9.71 -11.24
N GLU A 246 -7.61 9.84 -10.25
CA GLU A 246 -7.81 10.66 -9.07
C GLU A 246 -6.87 11.86 -9.09
N LEU A 247 -7.46 13.05 -9.20
CA LEU A 247 -6.74 14.31 -9.08
C LEU A 247 -6.86 14.82 -7.65
N ALA A 248 -5.74 15.16 -7.04
CA ALA A 248 -5.68 15.64 -5.66
C ALA A 248 -4.83 16.90 -5.57
N ILE A 249 -5.25 17.86 -4.75
CA ILE A 249 -4.57 19.13 -4.56
C ILE A 249 -4.42 19.37 -3.06
N GLU A 250 -3.20 19.64 -2.65
CA GLU A 250 -2.91 20.18 -1.34
C GLU A 250 -2.68 21.67 -1.51
N ALA A 251 -3.51 22.49 -0.87
CA ALA A 251 -3.40 23.94 -0.94
C ALA A 251 -3.23 24.53 0.44
N ARG A 252 -2.29 25.47 0.57
CA ARG A 252 -1.94 26.14 1.81
C ARG A 252 -2.35 27.59 1.75
N LEU A 253 -2.98 28.06 2.82
CA LEU A 253 -3.15 29.48 3.08
C LEU A 253 -2.16 29.89 4.17
N ASP A 254 -1.22 30.76 3.83
CA ASP A 254 -0.36 31.42 4.83
C ASP A 254 -1.11 32.59 5.47
N ASP A 255 -0.75 33.02 6.68
CA ASP A 255 -1.40 34.15 7.34
C ASP A 255 -0.95 35.48 6.72
N PHE A 256 -1.88 36.18 6.08
CA PHE A 256 -1.67 37.50 5.50
C PHE A 256 -2.47 38.61 6.16
N SER A 257 -2.99 38.39 7.37
CA SER A 257 -3.80 39.36 8.11
C SER A 257 -3.07 40.69 8.40
N SER A 258 -1.74 40.68 8.47
CA SER A 258 -0.90 41.86 8.75
C SER A 258 -0.54 42.70 7.51
N ILE A 259 -0.79 42.20 6.30
CA ILE A 259 -0.32 42.81 5.05
C ILE A 259 -1.48 43.40 4.22
N TYR A 260 -2.71 42.89 4.37
CA TYR A 260 -3.80 43.20 3.43
C TYR A 260 -5.12 43.62 4.10
N THR A 261 -5.96 44.35 3.35
CA THR A 261 -7.28 44.84 3.77
C THR A 261 -8.40 43.79 3.63
N SER A 262 -9.54 44.03 4.29
CA SER A 262 -10.67 43.09 4.48
C SER A 262 -11.36 42.61 3.17
N PRO A 263 -11.79 41.32 3.06
CA PRO A 263 -11.49 40.23 3.98
C PRO A 263 -10.02 39.84 3.84
N SER A 264 -9.24 40.12 4.88
CA SER A 264 -7.84 39.74 4.90
C SER A 264 -7.79 38.22 5.02
N ASN A 265 -6.87 37.59 4.29
CA ASN A 265 -6.62 36.15 4.33
C ASN A 265 -7.69 35.25 3.67
N LEU A 266 -7.85 35.34 2.35
CA LEU A 266 -8.69 34.41 1.58
C LEU A 266 -7.87 33.25 1.00
N GLY A 267 -8.25 32.03 1.37
CA GLY A 267 -7.75 30.82 0.75
C GLY A 267 -8.38 30.59 -0.62
N CYS A 268 -7.56 30.26 -1.62
CA CYS A 268 -8.04 29.94 -2.96
C CYS A 268 -7.02 29.07 -3.70
N VAL A 269 -7.52 28.14 -4.51
CA VAL A 269 -6.71 27.34 -5.43
C VAL A 269 -7.45 27.15 -6.74
N LEU A 270 -6.72 27.07 -7.84
CA LEU A 270 -7.25 26.92 -9.19
C LEU A 270 -6.47 25.83 -9.91
N CYS A 271 -7.17 24.86 -10.48
CA CYS A 271 -6.56 23.80 -11.29
C CYS A 271 -7.42 23.48 -12.51
N ALA A 272 -6.77 23.20 -13.63
CA ALA A 272 -7.41 22.74 -14.85
C ALA A 272 -6.51 21.72 -15.54
N VAL A 273 -7.11 20.63 -15.98
CA VAL A 273 -6.48 19.60 -16.79
C VAL A 273 -7.09 19.67 -18.18
N HIS A 274 -6.25 19.86 -19.17
CA HIS A 274 -6.66 19.88 -20.57
C HIS A 274 -5.98 18.78 -21.36
N GLU A 275 -6.68 18.20 -22.33
CA GLU A 275 -6.03 17.50 -23.44
C GLU A 275 -5.15 18.50 -24.21
N VAL A 276 -3.92 18.11 -24.53
CA VAL A 276 -3.05 18.94 -25.36
C VAL A 276 -3.63 19.02 -26.77
N PRO A 277 -4.00 20.22 -27.25
CA PRO A 277 -4.63 20.37 -28.56
C PRO A 277 -3.68 19.97 -29.69
N THR A 278 -4.20 19.28 -30.71
CA THR A 278 -3.45 18.95 -31.93
C THR A 278 -3.24 20.16 -32.84
N SER A 279 -4.11 21.17 -32.73
CA SER A 279 -4.00 22.46 -33.39
C SER A 279 -4.76 23.51 -32.58
N GLY A 280 -4.33 24.78 -32.64
CA GLY A 280 -4.93 25.87 -31.88
C GLY A 280 -4.47 25.94 -30.43
N GLY A 281 -5.21 26.70 -29.61
CA GLY A 281 -4.97 26.85 -28.18
C GLY A 281 -5.82 25.91 -27.33
N PHE A 282 -5.55 25.89 -26.02
CA PHE A 282 -6.44 25.25 -25.06
C PHE A 282 -7.86 25.85 -25.16
N SER A 283 -8.89 25.05 -24.89
CA SER A 283 -10.27 25.52 -24.94
C SER A 283 -11.20 24.74 -24.00
N SER A 284 -12.46 25.16 -23.89
CA SER A 284 -13.49 24.37 -23.22
C SER A 284 -13.66 22.98 -23.85
N SER A 285 -13.36 22.83 -25.15
CA SER A 285 -13.38 21.53 -25.85
C SER A 285 -12.22 20.62 -25.46
N THR A 286 -11.13 21.17 -24.92
CA THR A 286 -10.00 20.37 -24.44
C THR A 286 -10.01 20.18 -22.93
N LEU A 287 -10.91 20.85 -22.20
CA LEU A 287 -11.03 20.76 -20.75
C LEU A 287 -11.50 19.35 -20.36
N VAL A 288 -10.67 18.64 -19.61
CA VAL A 288 -10.99 17.31 -19.05
C VAL A 288 -11.61 17.48 -17.67
N VAL A 289 -10.95 18.25 -16.80
CA VAL A 289 -11.43 18.54 -15.45
C VAL A 289 -10.91 19.90 -15.00
N GLY A 290 -11.72 20.66 -14.27
CA GLY A 290 -11.28 21.88 -13.60
C GLY A 290 -11.85 21.98 -12.19
N THR A 291 -11.24 22.86 -11.39
CA THR A 291 -11.73 23.21 -10.05
C THR A 291 -13.11 23.84 -10.11
N ASP A 292 -14.03 23.28 -9.33
CA ASP A 292 -15.43 23.70 -9.21
C ASP A 292 -16.00 23.23 -7.86
N ALA A 293 -17.25 23.58 -7.57
CA ALA A 293 -17.92 23.19 -6.33
C ALA A 293 -18.23 21.68 -6.21
N ASN A 294 -17.93 20.86 -7.24
CA ASN A 294 -18.10 19.41 -7.18
C ASN A 294 -16.85 18.68 -6.66
N TRP A 295 -15.74 19.40 -6.46
CA TRP A 295 -14.58 18.86 -5.76
C TRP A 295 -14.93 18.51 -4.32
N LYS A 296 -14.39 17.41 -3.83
CA LYS A 296 -14.45 17.07 -2.41
C LYS A 296 -13.28 17.68 -1.68
N CYS A 297 -13.52 18.20 -0.48
CA CYS A 297 -12.49 18.81 0.33
C CYS A 297 -12.51 18.34 1.79
N LYS A 298 -11.31 18.23 2.35
CA LYS A 298 -11.09 18.10 3.78
C LYS A 298 -10.54 19.44 4.29
N ASP A 299 -11.34 20.09 5.11
CA ASP A 299 -11.08 21.42 5.66
C ASP A 299 -10.12 21.32 6.85
N TYR A 300 -8.92 21.91 6.74
CA TYR A 300 -7.89 21.96 7.80
C TYR A 300 -7.75 20.68 8.62
N PRO A 301 -7.49 19.50 8.00
CA PRO A 301 -7.37 18.26 8.73
C PRO A 301 -6.19 18.30 9.70
N ALA A 302 -6.43 17.93 10.95
CA ALA A 302 -5.37 17.60 11.89
C ALA A 302 -4.62 16.34 11.42
N ALA A 303 -3.34 16.22 11.80
CA ALA A 303 -2.58 15.00 11.60
C ALA A 303 -3.09 13.89 12.55
N PRO A 304 -2.99 12.60 12.17
CA PRO A 304 -2.57 12.12 10.86
C PRO A 304 -3.62 12.39 9.77
N TRP A 305 -3.16 12.61 8.55
CA TRP A 305 -4.06 12.80 7.41
C TRP A 305 -4.74 11.49 7.00
N PRO A 306 -5.91 11.55 6.32
CA PRO A 306 -6.61 10.34 5.92
C PRO A 306 -5.73 9.43 5.06
N ALA A 307 -5.52 8.19 5.48
CA ALA A 307 -4.76 7.21 4.71
C ALA A 307 -5.54 5.90 4.57
N PRO A 308 -5.16 5.00 3.64
CA PRO A 308 -5.77 3.69 3.55
C PRO A 308 -5.45 2.85 4.79
N THR A 309 -6.35 1.94 5.15
CA THR A 309 -6.06 0.94 6.19
C THR A 309 -5.02 -0.08 5.70
N PRO A 310 -4.31 -0.77 6.61
CA PRO A 310 -3.44 -1.88 6.25
C PRO A 310 -4.13 -2.94 5.39
N GLY A 311 -5.37 -3.28 5.73
CA GLY A 311 -6.19 -4.22 4.97
C GLY A 311 -6.51 -3.74 3.55
N GLN A 312 -6.75 -2.44 3.32
CA GLN A 312 -6.94 -1.89 1.98
C GLN A 312 -5.67 -1.98 1.12
N ILE A 313 -4.52 -1.68 1.71
CA ILE A 313 -3.20 -1.74 1.04
C ILE A 313 -2.91 -3.19 0.62
N LEU A 314 -2.98 -4.13 1.56
CA LEU A 314 -2.68 -5.53 1.31
C LEU A 314 -3.67 -6.17 0.33
N ASN A 315 -4.98 -5.91 0.47
CA ASN A 315 -5.96 -6.42 -0.48
C ASN A 315 -5.69 -5.93 -1.90
N THR A 316 -5.30 -4.65 -2.06
CA THR A 316 -4.95 -4.09 -3.38
C THR A 316 -3.73 -4.81 -3.96
N LEU A 317 -2.61 -4.83 -3.23
CA LEU A 317 -1.35 -5.38 -3.70
C LEU A 317 -1.44 -6.88 -4.01
N VAL A 318 -2.11 -7.65 -3.15
CA VAL A 318 -2.30 -9.08 -3.33
C VAL A 318 -3.23 -9.37 -4.50
N THR A 319 -4.36 -8.67 -4.62
CA THR A 319 -5.30 -8.85 -5.74
C THR A 319 -4.62 -8.58 -7.07
N GLU A 320 -3.83 -7.50 -7.13
CA GLU A 320 -3.04 -7.19 -8.32
C GLU A 320 -1.99 -8.27 -8.62
N ALA A 321 -1.30 -8.81 -7.62
CA ALA A 321 -0.34 -9.89 -7.80
C ALA A 321 -1.02 -11.17 -8.32
N GLN A 322 -2.17 -11.55 -7.75
CA GLN A 322 -2.95 -12.70 -8.21
C GLN A 322 -3.48 -12.51 -9.63
N ALA A 323 -3.91 -11.30 -9.99
CA ALA A 323 -4.34 -10.99 -11.36
C ALA A 323 -3.21 -11.19 -12.39
N ARG A 324 -1.94 -11.11 -11.96
CA ARG A 324 -0.75 -11.40 -12.79
C ARG A 324 -0.32 -12.88 -12.76
N GLY A 325 -1.03 -13.73 -12.02
CA GLY A 325 -0.69 -15.15 -11.84
C GLY A 325 0.35 -15.44 -10.76
N ALA A 326 0.78 -14.43 -9.98
CA ALA A 326 1.61 -14.65 -8.80
C ALA A 326 0.76 -15.18 -7.62
N LEU A 327 1.42 -15.69 -6.58
CA LEU A 327 0.77 -16.23 -5.38
C LEU A 327 -0.27 -17.33 -5.69
N SER A 328 0.04 -18.19 -6.66
CA SER A 328 -0.85 -19.30 -7.03
C SER A 328 -1.10 -20.24 -5.85
N GLY A 329 -2.37 -20.59 -5.66
CA GLY A 329 -2.85 -21.41 -4.55
C GLY A 329 -3.00 -20.67 -3.22
N TRP A 330 -2.64 -19.38 -3.12
CA TRP A 330 -2.91 -18.59 -1.94
C TRP A 330 -4.35 -18.10 -1.88
N SER A 331 -4.96 -18.19 -0.70
CA SER A 331 -6.30 -17.69 -0.41
C SER A 331 -6.22 -16.53 0.60
N PHE A 332 -6.93 -15.44 0.31
CA PHE A 332 -6.97 -14.24 1.14
C PHE A 332 -8.39 -13.85 1.53
N GLY A 333 -9.36 -14.18 0.66
CA GLY A 333 -10.76 -13.83 0.84
C GLY A 333 -11.33 -14.51 2.08
N GLY A 334 -11.38 -13.76 3.18
CA GLY A 334 -11.95 -14.18 4.45
C GLY A 334 -10.96 -14.22 5.60
N SER A 335 -9.64 -14.14 5.36
CA SER A 335 -8.69 -14.04 6.47
C SER A 335 -8.61 -12.62 6.99
N PHE A 336 -8.73 -11.57 6.19
CA PHE A 336 -8.88 -10.18 6.64
C PHE A 336 -9.66 -9.40 5.56
N SER A 337 -9.99 -8.14 5.84
CA SER A 337 -10.74 -7.27 4.92
C SER A 337 -10.20 -5.84 4.92
N ALA A 338 -10.76 -5.00 4.04
CA ALA A 338 -10.44 -3.58 4.01
C ALA A 338 -10.73 -2.87 5.35
N SER A 339 -11.71 -3.35 6.13
CA SER A 339 -12.12 -2.71 7.38
C SER A 339 -11.66 -3.45 8.63
N ASN A 340 -11.37 -4.76 8.54
CA ASN A 340 -11.10 -5.60 9.70
C ASN A 340 -9.89 -6.52 9.49
N ASP A 341 -9.18 -6.79 10.57
CA ASP A 341 -8.08 -7.77 10.67
C ASP A 341 -8.59 -9.22 10.73
N SER A 342 -7.67 -10.17 10.89
CA SER A 342 -7.96 -11.61 10.98
C SER A 342 -8.66 -12.08 12.24
N SER A 343 -8.74 -11.23 13.26
CA SER A 343 -9.52 -11.48 14.47
C SER A 343 -10.91 -10.82 14.39
N GLY A 344 -11.23 -10.14 13.28
CA GLY A 344 -12.47 -9.40 13.08
C GLY A 344 -12.45 -8.00 13.72
N ASN A 345 -11.32 -7.55 14.26
CA ASN A 345 -11.20 -6.22 14.85
C ASN A 345 -11.01 -5.18 13.74
N ALA A 346 -11.52 -3.96 13.94
CA ALA A 346 -11.22 -2.87 13.02
C ALA A 346 -9.72 -2.55 13.02
N TRP A 347 -9.19 -2.05 11.91
CA TRP A 347 -7.80 -1.58 11.85
C TRP A 347 -7.61 -0.39 12.80
N ALA A 348 -6.65 -0.50 13.72
CA ALA A 348 -6.38 0.49 14.76
C ALA A 348 -5.73 1.77 14.21
N SER A 349 -4.98 1.63 13.11
CA SER A 349 -4.28 2.73 12.45
C SER A 349 -4.62 2.79 10.96
N SER A 350 -4.51 4.00 10.41
CA SER A 350 -4.54 4.28 8.97
C SER A 350 -3.51 5.37 8.76
N GLU A 351 -2.32 4.94 8.34
CA GLU A 351 -1.15 5.82 8.22
C GLU A 351 -0.65 5.87 6.79
N GLU A 352 0.01 6.98 6.47
CA GLU A 352 0.67 7.14 5.19
C GLU A 352 1.77 6.11 5.04
N PHE A 353 1.69 5.30 3.98
CA PHE A 353 2.63 4.23 3.73
C PHE A 353 3.12 4.31 2.28
N ALA A 354 4.41 4.15 2.05
CA ALA A 354 4.99 4.20 0.71
C ALA A 354 5.98 3.06 0.53
N VAL A 355 5.96 2.48 -0.67
CA VAL A 355 6.84 1.36 -1.05
C VAL A 355 7.49 1.67 -2.40
N LYS A 356 8.63 1.05 -2.70
CA LYS A 356 9.22 1.17 -4.02
C LYS A 356 8.54 0.22 -4.99
N VAL A 357 8.37 0.67 -6.22
CA VAL A 357 7.98 -0.21 -7.32
C VAL A 357 9.10 -1.23 -7.51
N GLY A 358 8.73 -2.51 -7.61
CA GLY A 358 9.67 -3.63 -7.68
C GLY A 358 9.99 -4.28 -6.33
N ASP A 359 9.61 -3.68 -5.20
CA ASP A 359 9.73 -4.34 -3.89
C ASP A 359 8.92 -5.63 -3.87
N SER A 360 9.46 -6.67 -3.22
CA SER A 360 8.69 -7.90 -3.00
C SER A 360 7.57 -7.66 -1.99
N LEU A 361 6.45 -8.37 -2.11
CA LEU A 361 5.37 -8.28 -1.14
C LEU A 361 5.80 -8.77 0.24
N LEU A 362 6.82 -9.63 0.33
CA LEU A 362 7.44 -9.97 1.61
C LEU A 362 8.17 -8.78 2.24
N SER A 363 8.87 -7.98 1.43
CA SER A 363 9.48 -6.72 1.89
C SER A 363 8.41 -5.73 2.34
N VAL A 364 7.28 -5.66 1.64
CA VAL A 364 6.13 -4.84 2.03
C VAL A 364 5.57 -5.28 3.38
N LEU A 365 5.34 -6.59 3.58
CA LEU A 365 4.86 -7.12 4.86
C LEU A 365 5.80 -6.75 6.02
N ARG A 366 7.11 -6.89 5.81
CA ARG A 366 8.12 -6.50 6.80
C ARG A 366 8.12 -4.99 7.06
N ALA A 367 8.06 -4.17 6.03
CA ALA A 367 7.97 -2.72 6.19
C ALA A 367 6.70 -2.30 6.97
N MET A 368 5.56 -2.97 6.77
CA MET A 368 4.35 -2.69 7.55
C MET A 368 4.49 -3.13 9.02
N VAL A 369 5.25 -4.19 9.31
CA VAL A 369 5.59 -4.61 10.68
C VAL A 369 6.54 -3.60 11.32
N ASP A 370 7.57 -3.15 10.59
CA ASP A 370 8.55 -2.16 11.07
C ASP A 370 7.90 -0.80 11.37
N ASN A 371 6.78 -0.47 10.72
CA ASN A 371 5.96 0.70 10.99
C ASN A 371 4.82 0.42 12.00
N GLU A 372 4.85 -0.71 12.71
CA GLU A 372 3.86 -1.08 13.73
C GLU A 372 2.41 -1.10 13.22
N LEU A 373 2.21 -1.37 11.92
CA LEU A 373 0.88 -1.38 11.31
C LEU A 373 0.19 -2.73 11.43
N ILE A 374 0.96 -3.81 11.31
CA ILE A 374 0.43 -5.18 11.27
C ILE A 374 1.35 -6.18 11.98
N ASP A 375 0.76 -7.30 12.36
CA ASP A 375 1.45 -8.58 12.46
C ASP A 375 0.91 -9.56 11.42
N PHE A 376 1.71 -10.50 10.94
CA PHE A 376 1.23 -11.52 10.01
C PHE A 376 1.70 -12.94 10.36
N ARG A 377 0.91 -13.92 9.93
CA ARG A 377 1.23 -15.35 9.99
C ARG A 377 0.66 -16.09 8.78
N VAL A 378 1.15 -17.30 8.57
CA VAL A 378 0.57 -18.23 7.59
C VAL A 378 -0.16 -19.34 8.33
N ASN A 379 -1.35 -19.69 7.86
CA ASN A 379 -2.03 -20.88 8.34
C ASN A 379 -1.16 -22.12 8.02
N PRO A 380 -0.71 -22.89 9.03
CA PRO A 380 0.20 -24.00 8.80
C PRO A 380 -0.40 -25.15 7.98
N ALA A 381 -1.73 -25.24 7.88
CA ALA A 381 -2.43 -26.24 7.09
C ALA A 381 -2.69 -25.85 5.63
N GLY A 382 -2.45 -24.59 5.25
CA GLY A 382 -2.82 -24.07 3.94
C GLY A 382 -1.93 -22.92 3.46
N LYS A 383 -2.28 -22.33 2.32
CA LYS A 383 -1.66 -21.10 1.81
C LYS A 383 -2.59 -19.92 2.10
N THR A 384 -2.81 -19.63 3.37
CA THR A 384 -3.66 -18.52 3.82
C THR A 384 -2.81 -17.59 4.67
N LEU A 385 -2.71 -16.33 4.26
CA LEU A 385 -2.08 -15.27 5.05
C LEU A 385 -3.10 -14.72 6.04
N THR A 386 -2.80 -14.75 7.33
CA THR A 386 -3.54 -14.04 8.37
C THR A 386 -2.77 -12.79 8.78
N VAL A 387 -3.48 -11.70 9.03
CA VAL A 387 -2.92 -10.39 9.31
C VAL A 387 -3.72 -9.75 10.45
N TYR A 388 -3.03 -9.25 11.45
CA TYR A 388 -3.58 -8.73 12.70
C TYR A 388 -3.15 -7.28 12.88
N ASN A 389 -3.88 -6.51 13.70
CA ASN A 389 -3.31 -5.27 14.23
C ASN A 389 -1.99 -5.59 14.96
N TYR A 390 -1.00 -4.71 14.83
CA TYR A 390 0.30 -4.89 15.49
C TYR A 390 0.16 -5.13 16.99
N GLY A 391 0.90 -6.11 17.52
CA GLY A 391 0.89 -6.48 18.93
C GLY A 391 -0.36 -7.24 19.39
N SER A 392 -1.41 -7.35 18.57
CA SER A 392 -2.62 -8.10 18.92
C SER A 392 -2.49 -9.60 18.64
N GLY A 393 -1.70 -9.97 17.62
CA GLY A 393 -1.39 -11.34 17.23
C GLY A 393 -2.61 -12.26 17.00
N PRO A 394 -2.39 -13.56 16.73
CA PRO A 394 -3.46 -14.56 16.62
C PRO A 394 -4.14 -14.90 17.96
N GLY A 395 -3.89 -14.14 19.03
CA GLY A 395 -4.21 -14.53 20.40
C GLY A 395 -3.32 -15.68 20.91
N ALA A 396 -3.48 -16.05 22.18
CA ALA A 396 -2.80 -17.21 22.75
C ALA A 396 -3.21 -18.48 21.97
N SER A 397 -2.26 -19.36 21.66
CA SER A 397 -2.50 -20.63 20.95
C SER A 397 -3.44 -21.61 21.68
N GLY A 398 -3.97 -21.22 22.86
CA GLY A 398 -4.65 -22.10 23.81
C GLY A 398 -3.71 -23.11 24.49
N VAL A 399 -2.44 -23.19 24.05
CA VAL A 399 -1.45 -24.10 24.61
C VAL A 399 -0.69 -23.38 25.72
N THR A 400 -0.96 -23.76 26.96
CA THR A 400 -0.11 -23.38 28.08
C THR A 400 1.17 -24.21 28.05
N LEU A 401 2.31 -23.57 27.86
CA LEU A 401 3.61 -24.21 28.05
C LEU A 401 3.88 -24.33 29.56
N ALA A 402 3.86 -25.56 30.07
CA ALA A 402 4.10 -25.90 31.47
C ALA A 402 5.39 -26.73 31.58
N ALA A 403 6.31 -26.25 32.42
CA ALA A 403 7.56 -26.95 32.75
C ALA A 403 7.27 -28.37 33.23
N GLY A 404 7.99 -29.35 32.67
CA GLY A 404 7.82 -30.77 33.02
C GLY A 404 6.58 -31.45 32.42
N THR A 405 5.77 -30.75 31.62
CA THR A 405 4.64 -31.34 30.87
C THR A 405 4.88 -31.32 29.37
N ASN A 406 4.91 -30.11 28.80
CA ASN A 406 5.07 -29.87 27.36
C ASN A 406 6.16 -28.83 27.06
N LEU A 407 6.80 -28.27 28.10
CA LEU A 407 7.96 -27.39 28.00
C LEU A 407 9.21 -28.19 28.41
N ILE A 408 10.05 -28.51 27.41
CA ILE A 408 11.30 -29.27 27.58
C ILE A 408 12.42 -28.33 28.06
N GLU A 409 12.54 -27.18 27.41
CA GLU A 409 13.53 -26.15 27.74
C GLU A 409 12.95 -24.79 27.39
N LEU A 410 13.19 -23.79 28.24
CA LEU A 410 12.86 -22.39 27.99
C LEU A 410 14.13 -21.57 28.11
N THR A 411 14.59 -21.02 26.99
CA THR A 411 15.70 -20.07 26.97
C THR A 411 15.12 -18.68 26.74
N HIS A 412 15.21 -17.80 27.74
CA HIS A 412 14.83 -16.40 27.61
C HIS A 412 16.11 -15.55 27.55
N THR A 413 16.37 -14.92 26.41
CA THR A 413 17.45 -13.93 26.25
C THR A 413 16.86 -12.56 26.56
N SER A 414 17.09 -12.05 27.76
CA SER A 414 16.81 -10.64 28.04
C SER A 414 17.85 -9.79 27.33
N GLU A 415 17.44 -8.97 26.37
CA GLU A 415 18.24 -7.80 26.00
C GLU A 415 18.28 -6.87 27.23
N ALA A 416 19.49 -6.66 27.75
CA ALA A 416 19.72 -5.68 28.79
C ALA A 416 19.47 -4.28 28.20
N ILE A 417 18.51 -3.57 28.78
CA ILE A 417 18.21 -2.15 28.50
C ILE A 417 19.42 -1.29 28.84
#